data_AF-R9IS31-F1
#
_entry.id   AF-R9IS31-F1
#
_cell.length_a   1.000
_cell.length_b   1.000
_cell.length_c   1.000
_cell.angle_alpha   90.00
_cell.angle_beta   90.00
_cell.angle_gamma   90.00
#
_symmetry.space_group_name_H-M   'P 1'
#
loop_
_entity.id
_entity.type
_entity.pdbx_description
1 polymer ?
#
loop_
_entity_poly.entity_id
_entity_poly.type
_entity_poly.pdbx_seq_one_letter_code
_entity_poly.pdbx_strand_id
1 'polypeptide(L)'
;MLNNLLLNPKEFVIDEIDEIDEIDEIDEIDGENNDIYCKRLIENWTPQLETEMLEAFIRLYYDEMYGNWGPDDEEESKEYWPEISSPADLVKYTGTEVILYALEDAVYVRRKTGNPPYESKNVPVCVILLLNCPWDEDHGWAAVFIDEKFVKVGRDIVDCVWLD
;
A
#
# COMPACT_ATOMS: atom_id res chain seq x y z
N MET A 1 -6.10 -27.14 -0.83
CA MET A 1 -6.51 -25.72 -0.81
C MET A 1 -6.54 -25.27 -2.25
N LEU A 2 -7.70 -24.84 -2.77
CA LEU A 2 -7.72 -24.11 -4.04
C LEU A 2 -6.99 -22.79 -3.78
N ASN A 3 -5.97 -22.47 -4.58
CA ASN A 3 -5.35 -21.15 -4.56
C ASN A 3 -6.42 -20.16 -5.04
N ASN A 4 -7.07 -19.49 -4.09
CA ASN A 4 -8.02 -18.41 -4.35
C ASN A 4 -7.31 -17.04 -4.25
N LEU A 5 -6.06 -16.96 -4.73
CA LEU A 5 -5.37 -15.69 -4.82
C LEU A 5 -5.91 -14.91 -6.03
N LEU A 6 -6.26 -13.65 -5.81
CA LEU A 6 -6.66 -12.68 -6.81
C LEU A 6 -5.44 -11.96 -7.40
N LEU A 7 -4.40 -11.78 -6.59
CA LEU A 7 -3.11 -11.27 -7.03
C LEU A 7 -2.14 -12.43 -7.26
N ASN A 8 -1.10 -12.19 -8.07
CA ASN A 8 -0.07 -13.19 -8.35
C ASN A 8 1.27 -12.75 -7.75
N PRO A 9 1.66 -13.25 -6.56
CA PRO A 9 2.92 -12.86 -5.91
C PRO A 9 4.17 -13.12 -6.75
N LYS A 10 4.10 -14.02 -7.74
CA LYS A 10 5.22 -14.29 -8.66
C LYS A 10 5.41 -13.23 -9.74
N GLU A 11 4.41 -12.37 -9.92
CA GLU A 11 4.42 -11.27 -10.88
C GLU A 11 4.58 -9.91 -10.17
N PHE A 12 4.76 -9.90 -8.84
CA PHE A 12 5.06 -8.68 -8.10
C PHE A 12 6.41 -8.14 -8.54
N VAL A 13 6.43 -6.86 -8.90
CA VAL A 13 7.64 -6.14 -9.25
C VAL A 13 8.23 -5.60 -7.97
N ILE A 14 9.49 -5.90 -7.70
CA ILE A 14 10.24 -5.24 -6.62
C ILE A 14 10.87 -4.03 -7.29
N ASP A 15 10.51 -2.83 -6.83
CA ASP A 15 11.12 -1.61 -7.32
C ASP A 15 12.56 -1.57 -6.81
N GLU A 16 13.52 -1.64 -7.72
CA GLU A 16 14.91 -1.36 -7.39
C GLU A 16 14.97 0.15 -7.24
N ILE A 17 15.12 0.67 -6.01
CA ILE A 17 15.34 2.09 -5.73
C ILE A 17 16.77 2.48 -6.19
N ASP A 18 17.12 2.08 -7.40
CA ASP A 18 18.34 2.44 -8.09
C ASP A 18 17.93 3.54 -9.09
N GLU A 19 18.34 4.78 -8.82
CA GLU A 19 18.11 6.01 -9.63
C GLU A 19 16.84 6.84 -9.30
N ILE A 20 16.73 7.33 -8.05
CA ILE A 20 16.27 8.72 -7.89
C ILE A 20 17.51 9.61 -7.99
N ASP A 21 17.93 9.90 -9.22
CA ASP A 21 18.83 11.02 -9.48
C ASP A 21 18.15 12.30 -8.96
N GLU A 22 18.79 12.96 -7.99
CA GLU A 22 18.48 14.31 -7.45
C GLU A 22 17.44 14.43 -6.30
N ILE A 23 17.50 13.61 -5.25
CA ILE A 23 17.03 14.05 -3.92
C ILE A 23 18.14 13.84 -2.88
N ASP A 24 18.77 14.94 -2.48
CA ASP A 24 19.74 15.00 -1.40
C ASP A 24 19.12 14.44 -0.09
N GLU A 25 19.77 13.43 0.50
CA GLU A 25 19.57 12.90 1.87
C GLU A 25 18.32 12.03 2.11
N ILE A 26 18.07 11.01 1.28
CA ILE A 26 17.31 9.83 1.73
C ILE A 26 18.32 8.79 2.20
N ASP A 27 18.14 8.24 3.41
CA ASP A 27 18.88 7.07 3.89
C ASP A 27 18.52 5.89 2.95
N GLU A 28 19.27 5.77 1.86
CA GLU A 28 19.18 4.71 0.86
C GLU A 28 19.20 3.36 1.57
N ILE A 29 18.13 2.60 1.40
CA ILE A 29 18.14 1.17 1.71
C ILE A 29 19.18 0.57 0.79
N ASP A 30 20.14 -0.16 1.35
CA ASP A 30 21.01 -1.01 0.54
C ASP A 30 20.10 -1.89 -0.32
N GLY A 31 20.22 -1.85 -1.65
CA GLY A 31 19.35 -2.61 -2.56
C GLY A 31 19.24 -4.10 -2.16
N GLU A 32 20.26 -4.64 -1.48
CA GLU A 32 20.22 -5.97 -0.84
C GLU A 32 19.11 -6.13 0.23
N ASN A 33 18.92 -5.14 1.12
CA ASN A 33 17.85 -5.18 2.14
C ASN A 33 16.47 -5.11 1.49
N ASN A 34 16.27 -4.25 0.49
CA ASN A 34 14.99 -4.11 -0.20
C ASN A 34 14.50 -5.45 -0.80
N ASP A 35 15.37 -6.11 -1.55
CA ASP A 35 15.09 -7.40 -2.18
C ASP A 35 14.78 -8.50 -1.14
N ILE A 36 15.55 -8.56 -0.04
CA ILE A 36 15.36 -9.57 1.02
C ILE A 36 13.98 -9.46 1.66
N TYR A 37 13.56 -8.27 2.09
CA TYR A 37 12.28 -8.10 2.78
C TYR A 37 11.08 -8.27 1.85
N CYS A 38 11.17 -7.76 0.61
CA CYS A 38 10.11 -7.94 -0.38
C CYS A 38 9.95 -9.42 -0.77
N LYS A 39 11.04 -10.15 -1.00
CA LYS A 39 10.98 -11.61 -1.26
C LYS A 39 10.40 -12.39 -0.09
N ARG A 40 10.75 -12.04 1.14
CA ARG A 40 10.16 -12.67 2.34
C ARG A 40 8.65 -12.47 2.40
N LEU A 41 8.14 -11.28 2.06
CA LEU A 41 6.70 -11.04 1.98
C LEU A 41 6.05 -11.92 0.90
N ILE A 42 6.64 -11.99 -0.30
CA ILE A 42 6.15 -12.83 -1.41
C ILE A 42 6.09 -14.32 -1.00
N GLU A 43 7.14 -14.83 -0.35
CA GLU A 43 7.21 -16.24 0.09
C GLU A 43 6.17 -16.58 1.16
N ASN A 44 5.80 -15.61 1.99
CA ASN A 44 4.81 -15.75 3.05
C ASN A 44 3.41 -15.24 2.64
N TRP A 45 3.20 -14.94 1.36
CA TRP A 45 1.90 -14.46 0.88
C TRP A 45 0.84 -15.55 1.02
N THR A 46 -0.27 -15.22 1.70
CA THR A 46 -1.38 -16.15 1.92
C THR A 46 -2.70 -15.56 1.45
N PRO A 47 -3.70 -16.41 1.09
CA PRO A 47 -5.03 -15.92 0.74
C PRO A 47 -5.70 -15.09 1.84
N GLN A 48 -5.40 -15.39 3.11
CA GLN A 48 -5.95 -14.64 4.23
C GLN A 48 -5.33 -13.25 4.34
N LEU A 49 -4.00 -13.15 4.17
CA LEU A 49 -3.29 -11.87 4.14
C LEU A 49 -3.80 -10.97 3.00
N GLU A 50 -3.94 -11.55 1.80
CA GLU A 50 -4.45 -10.84 0.62
C GLU A 50 -5.88 -10.36 0.83
N THR A 51 -6.76 -11.22 1.37
CA THR A 51 -8.17 -10.86 1.62
C THR A 51 -8.26 -9.71 2.62
N GLU A 52 -7.50 -9.78 3.72
CA GLU A 52 -7.46 -8.72 4.74
C GLU A 52 -7.01 -7.38 4.16
N MET A 53 -5.94 -7.40 3.36
CA MET A 53 -5.43 -6.20 2.68
C MET A 53 -6.45 -5.63 1.67
N LEU A 54 -7.02 -6.46 0.79
CA LEU A 54 -7.96 -5.98 -0.23
C LEU A 54 -9.26 -5.46 0.40
N GLU A 55 -9.78 -6.10 1.46
CA GLU A 55 -10.92 -5.57 2.21
C GLU A 55 -10.60 -4.22 2.87
N ALA A 56 -9.37 -4.01 3.31
CA ALA A 56 -8.94 -2.72 3.85
C ALA A 56 -8.89 -1.62 2.78
N PHE A 57 -8.41 -1.93 1.56
CA PHE A 57 -8.48 -0.99 0.44
C PHE A 57 -9.92 -0.63 0.06
N ILE A 58 -10.87 -1.58 0.11
CA ILE A 58 -12.29 -1.28 -0.13
C ILE A 58 -12.81 -0.28 0.91
N ARG A 59 -12.44 -0.45 2.18
CA ARG A 59 -12.83 0.51 3.24
C ARG A 59 -12.23 1.89 2.97
N LEU A 60 -10.93 1.96 2.67
CA LEU A 60 -10.24 3.21 2.31
C LEU A 60 -10.94 3.93 1.15
N TYR A 61 -11.29 3.20 0.09
CA TYR A 61 -12.02 3.73 -1.05
C TYR A 61 -13.33 4.42 -0.62
N TYR A 62 -14.16 3.77 0.20
CA TYR A 62 -15.41 4.37 0.64
C TYR A 62 -15.24 5.49 1.66
N ASP A 63 -14.26 5.38 2.56
CA ASP A 63 -14.05 6.35 3.63
C ASP A 63 -13.43 7.65 3.11
N GLU A 64 -12.53 7.58 2.12
CA GLU A 64 -11.73 8.72 1.69
C GLU A 64 -11.97 9.18 0.25
N MET A 65 -12.62 8.39 -0.60
CA MET A 65 -12.70 8.68 -2.03
C MET A 65 -14.12 8.70 -2.59
N TYR A 66 -14.89 7.65 -2.35
CA TYR A 66 -16.19 7.42 -2.97
C TYR A 66 -17.13 8.61 -2.78
N GLY A 67 -17.50 9.25 -3.88
CA GLY A 67 -18.43 10.39 -3.88
C GLY A 67 -17.85 11.70 -3.31
N ASN A 68 -16.56 11.77 -2.96
CA ASN A 68 -15.94 13.01 -2.47
C ASN A 68 -15.60 14.00 -3.60
N TRP A 69 -15.42 13.50 -4.83
CA TRP A 69 -15.08 14.27 -6.04
C TRP A 69 -15.76 13.64 -7.26
N GLY A 70 -15.84 14.31 -8.40
CA GLY A 70 -16.36 13.72 -9.64
C GLY A 70 -17.40 14.58 -10.35
N PRO A 71 -18.04 14.06 -11.40
CA PRO A 71 -19.07 14.77 -12.17
C PRO A 71 -20.30 15.13 -11.34
N ASP A 72 -20.91 16.29 -11.62
CA ASP A 72 -22.16 16.73 -10.97
C ASP A 72 -23.40 15.94 -11.45
N ASP A 73 -23.32 15.34 -12.64
CA ASP A 73 -24.41 14.53 -13.18
C ASP A 73 -24.50 13.17 -12.47
N GLU A 74 -25.70 12.78 -12.08
CA GLU A 74 -25.92 11.56 -11.28
C GLU A 74 -25.59 10.27 -12.06
N GLU A 75 -25.83 10.24 -13.38
CA GLU A 75 -25.53 9.07 -14.20
C GLU A 75 -24.02 8.97 -14.42
N GLU A 76 -23.36 10.08 -14.76
CA GLU A 76 -21.90 10.13 -14.92
C GLU A 76 -21.17 9.84 -13.60
N SER A 77 -21.67 10.34 -12.47
CA SER A 77 -21.08 10.08 -11.16
C SER A 77 -21.16 8.60 -10.76
N LYS A 78 -22.22 7.89 -11.14
CA LYS A 78 -22.36 6.44 -10.86
C LYS A 78 -21.40 5.61 -11.71
N GLU A 79 -21.14 6.04 -12.95
CA GLU A 79 -20.14 5.40 -13.80
C GLU A 79 -18.72 5.67 -13.30
N TYR A 80 -18.47 6.88 -12.78
CA TYR A 80 -17.18 7.27 -12.23
C TYR A 80 -16.84 6.53 -10.94
N TRP A 81 -17.82 6.36 -10.03
CA TRP A 81 -17.66 5.66 -8.76
C TRP A 81 -18.34 4.29 -8.75
N PRO A 82 -17.69 3.23 -9.25
CA PRO A 82 -18.26 1.90 -9.17
C PRO A 82 -18.43 1.46 -7.72
N GLU A 83 -19.54 0.76 -7.44
CA GLU A 83 -19.72 0.08 -6.17
C GLU A 83 -18.83 -1.18 -6.12
N ILE A 84 -17.89 -1.19 -5.19
CA ILE A 84 -16.98 -2.31 -4.94
C ILE A 84 -17.49 -3.07 -3.73
N SER A 85 -17.90 -4.32 -3.94
CA SER A 85 -18.52 -5.14 -2.88
C SER A 85 -17.65 -6.30 -2.40
N SER A 86 -16.57 -6.59 -3.12
CA SER A 86 -15.69 -7.72 -2.86
C SER A 86 -14.25 -7.46 -3.32
N PRO A 87 -13.26 -8.18 -2.77
CA PRO A 87 -11.88 -8.13 -3.25
C PRO A 87 -11.71 -8.40 -4.76
N ALA A 88 -12.54 -9.28 -5.33
CA ALA A 88 -12.50 -9.56 -6.76
C ALA A 88 -13.00 -8.38 -7.61
N ASP A 89 -14.01 -7.65 -7.12
CA ASP A 89 -14.47 -6.42 -7.77
C ASP A 89 -13.35 -5.37 -7.74
N LEU A 90 -12.67 -5.21 -6.61
CA LEU A 90 -11.55 -4.27 -6.47
C LEU A 90 -10.46 -4.55 -7.52
N VAL A 91 -9.98 -5.79 -7.58
CA VAL A 91 -8.91 -6.21 -8.51
C VAL A 91 -9.31 -6.04 -9.98
N LYS A 92 -10.61 -6.11 -10.31
CA LYS A 92 -11.09 -5.82 -11.67
C LYS A 92 -10.84 -4.36 -12.06
N TYR A 93 -10.90 -3.42 -11.12
CA TYR A 93 -10.69 -2.00 -11.38
C TYR A 93 -9.22 -1.58 -11.22
N THR A 94 -8.54 -2.07 -10.19
CA THR A 94 -7.13 -1.74 -9.94
C THR A 94 -6.18 -2.50 -10.87
N GLY A 95 -6.61 -3.65 -11.40
CA GLY A 95 -5.73 -4.60 -12.05
C GLY A 95 -4.94 -5.43 -11.03
N THR A 96 -4.01 -6.25 -11.55
CA THR A 96 -3.19 -7.18 -10.78
C THR A 96 -1.73 -6.75 -10.66
N GLU A 97 -1.36 -5.64 -11.29
CA GLU A 97 -0.01 -5.09 -11.22
C GLU A 97 0.23 -4.54 -9.81
N VAL A 98 1.35 -4.97 -9.23
CA VAL A 98 1.74 -4.67 -7.86
C VAL A 98 3.22 -4.36 -7.85
N ILE A 99 3.58 -3.26 -7.18
CA ILE A 99 4.96 -2.85 -6.94
C ILE A 99 5.24 -3.00 -5.44
N LEU A 100 6.39 -3.55 -5.09
CA LEU A 100 6.90 -3.68 -3.73
C LEU A 100 8.18 -2.89 -3.57
N TYR A 101 8.31 -2.22 -2.44
CA TYR A 101 9.60 -1.68 -1.98
C TYR A 101 9.65 -1.66 -0.45
N ALA A 102 10.84 -1.72 0.11
CA ALA A 102 11.08 -1.62 1.55
C ALA A 102 11.29 -0.17 1.95
N LEU A 103 11.08 0.15 3.23
CA LEU A 103 11.46 1.41 3.89
C LEU A 103 12.14 1.14 5.23
N GLU A 104 13.31 1.73 5.45
CA GLU A 104 14.07 1.64 6.71
C GLU A 104 13.66 2.74 7.71
N ASP A 105 13.56 2.39 9.00
CA ASP A 105 13.19 3.29 10.12
C ASP A 105 12.00 4.24 9.84
N ALA A 106 11.08 3.83 8.95
CA ALA A 106 10.01 4.70 8.45
C ALA A 106 8.72 4.62 9.28
N VAL A 107 8.68 3.82 10.36
CA VAL A 107 7.44 3.58 11.12
C VAL A 107 7.40 4.43 12.38
N TYR A 108 6.43 5.34 12.41
CA TYR A 108 6.21 6.28 13.50
C TYR A 108 4.87 6.04 14.17
N VAL A 109 4.83 6.15 15.50
CA VAL A 109 3.60 6.02 16.29
C VAL A 109 3.27 7.31 17.01
N ARG A 110 1.98 7.62 17.13
CA ARG A 110 1.54 8.83 17.83
C ARG A 110 1.85 8.75 19.33
N ARG A 111 2.55 9.76 19.85
CA ARG A 111 2.79 9.89 21.29
C ARG A 111 1.50 10.27 22.02
N LYS A 112 1.30 9.69 23.20
CA LYS A 112 0.19 10.08 24.10
C LYS A 112 0.30 11.53 24.58
N THR A 113 1.53 12.00 24.78
CA THR A 113 1.86 13.37 25.22
C THR A 113 3.26 13.73 24.73
N GLY A 114 3.48 14.98 24.29
CA GLY A 114 4.82 15.49 23.98
C GLY A 114 4.92 16.18 22.61
N ASN A 115 6.11 16.75 22.36
CA ASN A 115 6.52 17.35 21.08
C ASN A 115 7.94 16.83 20.76
N PRO A 116 8.20 16.21 19.59
CA PRO A 116 7.28 15.97 18.47
C PRO A 116 6.11 15.04 18.80
N PRO A 117 5.00 15.13 18.06
CA PRO A 117 3.77 14.36 18.31
C PRO A 117 3.88 12.87 17.96
N TYR A 118 4.93 12.47 17.23
CA TYR A 118 5.20 11.08 16.88
C TYR A 118 6.61 10.67 17.31
N GLU A 119 6.82 9.37 17.46
CA GLU A 119 8.13 8.77 17.71
C GLU A 119 8.34 7.54 16.84
N SER A 120 9.60 7.32 16.39
CA SER A 120 9.96 6.10 15.69
C SER A 120 9.71 4.90 16.60
N LYS A 121 9.16 3.84 16.00
CA LYS A 121 8.95 2.54 16.64
C LYS A 121 10.24 1.69 16.65
N ASN A 122 11.32 2.16 16.01
CA ASN A 122 12.54 1.41 15.72
C ASN A 122 12.24 0.07 15.01
N VAL A 123 11.28 0.10 14.08
CA VAL A 123 11.07 -1.04 13.17
C VAL A 123 12.17 -0.93 12.13
N PRO A 124 13.03 -1.95 11.97
CA PRO A 124 14.19 -1.84 11.09
C PRO A 124 13.75 -1.62 9.64
N VAL A 125 12.76 -2.39 9.17
CA VAL A 125 12.20 -2.28 7.82
C VAL A 125 10.70 -2.55 7.84
N CYS A 126 9.94 -1.80 7.03
CA CYS A 126 8.61 -2.18 6.58
C CYS A 126 8.57 -2.37 5.06
N VAL A 127 7.68 -3.20 4.56
CA VAL A 127 7.44 -3.36 3.11
C VAL A 127 6.18 -2.60 2.73
N ILE A 128 6.27 -1.79 1.68
CA ILE A 128 5.18 -1.10 1.05
C ILE A 128 4.78 -1.85 -0.20
N LEU A 129 3.47 -2.05 -0.36
CA LEU A 129 2.86 -2.62 -1.55
C LEU A 129 2.01 -1.54 -2.20
N LEU A 130 2.38 -1.13 -3.39
CA LEU A 130 1.60 -0.22 -4.21
C LEU A 130 0.64 -1.02 -5.11
N LEU A 131 -0.63 -0.65 -5.01
CA LEU A 131 -1.71 -1.08 -5.89
C LEU A 131 -2.16 0.13 -6.71
N ASN A 132 -2.37 -0.09 -8.00
CA ASN A 132 -2.84 0.96 -8.88
C ASN A 132 -4.21 1.52 -8.42
N CYS A 133 -4.34 2.84 -8.39
CA CYS A 133 -5.58 3.53 -8.07
C CYS A 133 -6.09 4.28 -9.31
N PRO A 134 -7.14 3.79 -10.00
CA PRO A 134 -7.71 4.46 -11.17
C PRO A 134 -8.26 5.86 -10.92
N TRP A 135 -8.40 6.26 -9.66
CA TRP A 135 -9.03 7.51 -9.23
C TRP A 135 -8.06 8.47 -8.54
N ASP A 136 -6.78 8.10 -8.39
CA ASP A 136 -5.74 8.91 -7.75
C ASP A 136 -4.41 8.71 -8.49
N GLU A 137 -4.23 9.49 -9.56
CA GLU A 137 -3.07 9.38 -10.47
C GLU A 137 -1.75 9.80 -9.81
N ASP A 138 -1.82 10.63 -8.77
CA ASP A 138 -0.63 11.26 -8.19
C ASP A 138 0.01 10.41 -7.08
N HIS A 139 -0.79 9.67 -6.29
CA HIS A 139 -0.29 9.11 -5.03
C HIS A 139 -0.61 7.62 -4.77
N GLY A 140 -1.33 6.96 -5.69
CA GLY A 140 -1.60 5.52 -5.63
C GLY A 140 -2.24 5.01 -4.32
N TRP A 141 -2.39 3.70 -4.21
CA TRP A 141 -2.85 3.03 -3.00
C TRP A 141 -1.75 2.16 -2.42
N ALA A 142 -1.43 2.36 -1.15
CA ALA A 142 -0.33 1.67 -0.49
C ALA A 142 -0.81 0.81 0.68
N ALA A 143 -0.32 -0.43 0.78
CA ALA A 143 -0.46 -1.29 1.94
C ALA A 143 0.89 -1.44 2.65
N VAL A 144 0.87 -1.43 3.97
CA VAL A 144 2.07 -1.53 4.81
C VAL A 144 2.14 -2.90 5.48
N PHE A 145 3.31 -3.52 5.39
CA PHE A 145 3.64 -4.78 6.04
C PHE A 145 4.83 -4.63 6.98
N ILE A 146 4.72 -5.19 8.18
CA ILE A 146 5.81 -5.28 9.16
C ILE A 146 5.90 -6.73 9.62
N ASP A 147 7.09 -7.32 9.55
CA ASP A 147 7.29 -8.76 9.85
C ASP A 147 6.26 -9.65 9.13
N GLU A 148 6.10 -9.41 7.82
CA GLU A 148 5.16 -10.11 6.92
C GLU A 148 3.67 -10.04 7.33
N LYS A 149 3.32 -9.16 8.27
CA LYS A 149 1.93 -8.93 8.70
C LYS A 149 1.40 -7.64 8.12
N PHE A 150 0.16 -7.70 7.64
CA PHE A 150 -0.58 -6.53 7.22
C PHE A 150 -0.81 -5.59 8.41
N VAL A 151 -0.57 -4.30 8.22
CA VAL A 151 -0.70 -3.28 9.27
C VAL A 151 -1.81 -2.29 8.94
N LYS A 152 -1.76 -1.67 7.76
CA LYS A 152 -2.75 -0.72 7.28
C LYS A 152 -2.67 -0.52 5.78
N VAL A 153 -3.68 0.15 5.23
CA VAL A 153 -3.62 0.81 3.92
C VAL A 153 -3.60 2.33 4.10
N GLY A 154 -3.18 3.06 3.08
CA GLY A 154 -3.28 4.50 3.00
C GLY A 154 -3.16 4.98 1.57
N ARG A 155 -3.56 6.23 1.35
CA ARG A 155 -3.15 7.00 0.18
C ARG A 155 -1.74 7.53 0.43
N ASP A 156 -0.92 7.60 -0.62
CA ASP A 156 0.32 8.37 -0.58
C ASP A 156 1.34 7.97 0.52
N ILE A 157 1.68 6.68 0.60
CA ILE A 157 2.79 6.28 1.47
C ILE A 157 4.05 6.34 0.60
N VAL A 158 4.84 7.40 0.79
CA VAL A 158 6.09 7.64 0.05
C VAL A 158 7.29 7.50 0.99
N ASP A 159 7.35 8.29 2.06
CA ASP A 159 8.57 8.38 2.89
C ASP A 159 8.40 7.91 4.33
N CYS A 160 7.16 7.90 4.86
CA CYS A 160 6.90 7.64 6.28
C CYS A 160 5.55 6.96 6.50
N VAL A 161 5.53 6.00 7.44
CA VAL A 161 4.34 5.30 7.91
C VAL A 161 3.94 5.84 9.28
N TRP A 162 2.86 6.60 9.32
CA TRP A 162 2.25 7.08 10.55
C TRP A 162 1.17 6.10 11.05
N LEU A 163 1.38 5.54 12.23
CA LEU A 163 0.41 4.72 12.95
C LEU A 163 -0.28 5.60 13.99
N ASP A 164 -1.44 6.16 13.61
CA ASP A 164 -2.30 7.00 14.46
C ASP A 164 -3.08 6.22 15.53
#